data_AF-A0A933YE86-F1
#
_entry.id   AF-A0A933YE86-F1
#
_cell.length_a   1.000
_cell.length_b   1.000
_cell.length_c   1.000
_cell.angle_alpha   90.00
_cell.angle_beta   90.00
_cell.angle_gamma   90.00
#
_symmetry.space_group_name_H-M   'P 1'
#
loop_
_entity.id
_entity.type
_entity.pdbx_description
1 polymer ?
#
loop_
_entity_poly.entity_id
_entity_poly.type
_entity_poly.pdbx_seq_one_letter_code
_entity_poly.pdbx_strand_id
1 'polypeptide(L)'
;MGNNGIRLRVMGFVRGGEYRLICLDTDIVVSASSIEEAKSKMANAIVSYFKAFSTEELEQGLFLRKAPLLYFLLWHMGTIAGRLVYFFSSIANYDPSSHSLKLA
;
A
#
# COMPACT_ATOMS: atom_id res chain seq x y z
N MET A 1 -16.10 19.77 -0.81
CA MET A 1 -16.34 18.43 -0.27
C MET A 1 -14.98 17.83 0.06
N GLY A 2 -14.64 17.74 1.34
CA GLY A 2 -13.32 17.29 1.78
C GLY A 2 -13.07 15.85 1.35
N ASN A 3 -11.97 15.60 0.66
CA ASN A 3 -11.47 14.25 0.41
C ASN A 3 -11.05 13.64 1.77
N ASN A 4 -11.98 13.03 2.49
CA ASN A 4 -11.69 12.23 3.69
C ASN A 4 -11.16 10.84 3.29
N GLY A 5 -10.19 10.83 2.38
CA GLY A 5 -9.55 9.60 1.93
C GLY A 5 -8.39 9.23 2.86
N ILE A 6 -8.30 7.95 3.23
CA ILE A 6 -7.16 7.42 3.97
C ILE A 6 -5.99 7.28 2.99
N ARG A 7 -4.91 8.02 3.24
CA ARG A 7 -3.67 7.97 2.45
C ARG A 7 -2.77 6.85 2.94
N LEU A 8 -2.45 5.90 2.07
CA LEU A 8 -1.56 4.78 2.38
C LEU A 8 -0.33 4.79 1.48
N ARG A 9 0.84 4.55 2.06
CA ARG A 9 2.11 4.46 1.36
C ARG A 9 2.37 3.04 0.92
N VAL A 10 2.50 2.84 -0.39
CA VAL A 10 2.82 1.55 -0.98
C VAL A 10 4.19 1.63 -1.62
N MET A 11 5.08 0.72 -1.22
CA MET A 11 6.40 0.53 -1.80
C MET A 11 6.41 -0.72 -2.68
N GLY A 12 6.98 -0.61 -3.87
CA GLY A 12 7.21 -1.75 -4.76
C GLY A 12 8.67 -2.12 -4.93
N PHE A 13 8.93 -3.39 -5.25
CA PHE A 13 10.24 -3.88 -5.64
C PHE A 13 10.14 -5.12 -6.54
N VAL A 14 11.12 -5.32 -7.41
CA VAL A 14 11.22 -6.53 -8.25
C VAL A 14 12.14 -7.54 -7.57
N ARG A 15 11.67 -8.78 -7.37
CA ARG A 15 12.48 -9.86 -6.80
C ARG A 15 12.19 -11.16 -7.53
N GLY A 16 13.21 -11.74 -8.17
CA GLY A 16 13.07 -13.02 -8.87
C GLY A 16 12.14 -12.97 -10.09
N GLY A 17 12.07 -11.84 -10.79
CA GLY A 17 11.19 -11.64 -11.94
C GLY A 17 9.75 -11.27 -11.59
N GLU A 18 9.38 -11.23 -10.30
CA GLU A 18 8.06 -10.82 -9.84
C GLU A 18 8.06 -9.40 -9.27
N TYR A 19 6.95 -8.69 -9.47
CA TYR A 19 6.66 -7.43 -8.81
C TYR A 19 6.05 -7.70 -7.44
N ARG A 20 6.71 -7.24 -6.39
CA ARG A 20 6.22 -7.28 -5.02
C ARG A 20 5.85 -5.89 -4.55
N LEU A 21 4.72 -5.79 -3.87
CA LEU A 21 4.21 -4.56 -3.28
C LEU A 21 4.01 -4.75 -1.79
N ILE A 22 4.39 -3.77 -1.00
CA ILE A 22 4.14 -3.69 0.43
C ILE A 22 3.47 -2.37 0.79
N CYS A 23 2.36 -2.43 1.51
CA CYS A 23 1.75 -1.25 2.14
C CYS A 23 2.43 -1.01 3.49
N LEU A 24 3.10 0.13 3.65
CA LEU A 24 3.86 0.45 4.87
C LEU A 24 2.95 0.70 6.08
N ASP A 25 1.72 1.11 5.83
CA ASP A 25 0.76 1.51 6.87
C ASP A 25 -0.08 0.34 7.39
N THR A 26 -0.21 -0.74 6.62
CA THR A 26 -1.02 -1.93 6.97
C THR A 26 -0.27 -3.26 6.92
N ASP A 27 1.02 -3.26 6.56
CA ASP A 27 1.87 -4.46 6.42
C ASP A 27 1.32 -5.50 5.42
N ILE A 28 0.43 -5.08 4.53
CA ILE A 28 -0.09 -5.92 3.46
C ILE A 28 0.98 -6.09 2.39
N VAL A 29 1.22 -7.33 1.97
CA VAL A 29 2.17 -7.67 0.91
C VAL A 29 1.47 -8.45 -0.20
N VAL A 30 1.69 -8.07 -1.45
CA VAL A 30 1.24 -8.83 -2.63
C VAL A 30 2.38 -9.07 -3.62
N SER A 31 2.21 -10.08 -4.47
CA SER A 31 3.15 -10.41 -5.55
C SER A 31 2.40 -10.72 -6.84
N ALA A 32 3.01 -10.36 -7.97
CA ALA A 32 2.44 -10.59 -9.29
C ALA A 32 3.53 -10.62 -10.38
N SER A 33 3.13 -11.13 -11.55
CA SER A 33 4.01 -11.21 -12.73
C SER A 33 4.19 -9.87 -13.44
N SER A 34 3.23 -8.95 -13.28
CA SER A 34 3.27 -7.60 -13.83
C SER A 34 2.98 -6.54 -12.77
N ILE A 35 3.39 -5.31 -13.06
CA ILE A 35 3.15 -4.15 -12.20
C ILE A 35 1.66 -3.81 -12.09
N GLU A 36 0.91 -3.89 -13.19
CA GLU A 36 -0.54 -3.65 -13.22
C GLU A 36 -1.29 -4.69 -12.38
N GLU A 37 -0.90 -5.97 -12.51
CA GLU A 37 -1.49 -7.05 -11.73
C GLU A 37 -1.17 -6.87 -10.23
N ALA A 38 0.07 -6.48 -9.90
CA ALA A 38 0.46 -6.19 -8.52
C ALA A 38 -0.39 -5.05 -7.93
N LYS A 39 -0.54 -3.94 -8.68
CA LYS A 39 -1.37 -2.79 -8.25
C LYS A 39 -2.82 -3.21 -8.03
N SER A 40 -3.40 -3.98 -8.95
CA SER A 40 -4.77 -4.49 -8.82
C SER A 40 -4.93 -5.39 -7.58
N LYS A 41 -4.02 -6.35 -7.37
CA LYS A 41 -4.00 -7.20 -6.17
C LYS A 41 -3.85 -6.39 -4.89
N MET A 42 -2.98 -5.38 -4.87
CA MET A 42 -2.79 -4.51 -3.71
C MET A 42 -4.05 -3.71 -3.40
N ALA A 43 -4.70 -3.13 -4.41
CA ALA A 43 -5.96 -2.40 -4.23
C ALA A 43 -7.04 -3.30 -3.63
N ASN A 44 -7.20 -4.52 -4.17
CA ASN A 44 -8.18 -5.50 -3.67
C ASN A 44 -7.85 -5.96 -2.25
N ALA A 45 -6.57 -6.19 -1.93
CA ALA A 45 -6.12 -6.60 -0.61
C ALA A 45 -6.37 -5.50 0.43
N ILE A 46 -6.07 -4.24 0.09
CA ILE A 46 -6.37 -3.08 0.93
C ILE A 46 -7.88 -2.98 1.16
N VAL A 47 -8.71 -2.99 0.11
CA VAL A 47 -10.17 -2.92 0.27
C VAL A 47 -10.69 -4.05 1.16
N SER A 48 -10.18 -5.27 0.97
CA SER A 48 -10.58 -6.43 1.79
C SER A 48 -10.15 -6.28 3.25
N TYR A 49 -8.97 -5.71 3.50
CA TYR A 49 -8.48 -5.41 4.84
C TYR A 49 -9.36 -4.35 5.54
N PHE A 50 -9.67 -3.24 4.86
CA PHE A 50 -10.52 -2.18 5.42
C PHE A 50 -11.96 -2.65 5.66
N LYS A 51 -12.48 -3.59 4.87
CA LYS A 51 -13.80 -4.21 5.08
C LYS A 51 -13.88 -5.05 6.36
N ALA A 52 -12.76 -5.44 6.96
CA ALA A 52 -12.75 -6.20 8.21
C ALA A 52 -12.98 -5.32 9.44
N PHE A 53 -12.97 -3.99 9.28
CA PHE A 53 -13.13 -3.02 10.37
C PHE A 53 -14.48 -2.29 10.29
N SER A 54 -15.05 -1.94 11.44
CA SER A 54 -16.20 -1.05 11.51
C SER A 54 -15.82 0.40 11.20
N THR A 55 -16.81 1.25 10.89
CA THR A 55 -16.57 2.68 10.64
C THR A 55 -15.91 3.37 11.85
N GLU A 56 -16.33 3.01 13.06
CA GLU A 56 -15.76 3.54 14.30
C GLU A 56 -14.30 3.12 14.49
N GLU A 57 -13.96 1.87 14.16
CA GLU A 57 -12.58 1.37 14.21
C GLU A 57 -11.68 2.08 13.19
N LEU A 58 -12.23 2.44 12.03
CA LEU A 58 -11.53 3.21 11.01
C LEU A 58 -11.28 4.65 11.45
N GLU A 59 -12.25 5.30 12.09
CA GLU A 59 -12.10 6.65 12.65
C GLU A 59 -11.06 6.69 13.79
N GLN A 60 -10.98 5.63 14.58
CA GLN A 60 -9.98 5.48 15.66
C GLN A 60 -8.58 5.10 15.15
N GLY A 61 -8.43 4.79 13.86
CA GLY A 61 -7.14 4.42 13.28
C GLY A 61 -6.67 3.01 13.65
N LEU A 62 -7.56 2.13 14.12
CA LEU A 62 -7.23 0.78 14.58
C LEU A 62 -6.78 -0.16 13.44
N PHE A 63 -6.98 0.26 12.19
CA PHE A 63 -6.50 -0.44 11.00
C PHE A 63 -4.97 -0.34 10.81
N LEU A 64 -4.28 0.54 11.54
CA LEU A 64 -2.84 0.76 11.35
C LEU A 64 -2.01 -0.40 11.91
N ARG A 65 -1.41 -1.16 11.02
CA ARG A 65 -0.46 -2.21 11.34
C ARG A 65 0.82 -1.93 10.57
N LYS A 66 1.69 -1.14 11.19
CA LYS A 66 2.90 -0.64 10.51
C LYS A 66 3.82 -1.79 10.11
N ALA A 67 4.32 -1.72 8.88
CA ALA A 67 5.34 -2.63 8.39
C ALA A 67 6.64 -2.51 9.23
N PRO A 68 7.50 -3.55 9.24
CA PRO A 68 8.79 -3.52 9.92
C PRO A 68 9.61 -2.25 9.59
N LEU A 69 10.33 -1.72 10.59
CA LEU A 69 11.15 -0.50 10.47
C LEU A 69 12.13 -0.53 9.28
N LEU A 70 12.59 -1.72 8.90
CA LEU A 70 13.43 -1.92 7.73
C LEU A 70 12.79 -1.37 6.45
N TYR A 71 11.48 -1.55 6.24
CA TYR A 71 10.79 -1.06 5.05
C TYR A 71 10.60 0.47 5.08
N PHE A 72 10.45 1.06 6.26
CA PHE A 72 10.47 2.51 6.41
C PHE A 72 11.85 3.09 6.10
N LEU A 73 12.91 2.41 6.53
CA LEU A 73 14.28 2.79 6.19
C LEU A 73 14.53 2.65 4.68
N LEU A 74 14.09 1.55 4.07
CA LEU A 74 14.15 1.36 2.62
C LEU A 74 13.32 2.39 1.85
N TRP A 75 12.18 2.83 2.37
CA TRP A 75 11.40 3.92 1.77
C TRP A 75 12.18 5.25 1.76
N HIS A 76 12.83 5.58 2.88
CA HIS A 76 13.64 6.81 2.98
C HIS A 76 14.96 6.71 2.23
N MET A 77 15.53 5.51 2.09
CA MET A 77 16.79 5.23 1.39
C MET A 77 16.59 4.87 -0.09
N GLY A 78 15.37 4.50 -0.50
CA GLY A 78 15.02 4.13 -1.87
C GLY A 78 15.11 5.31 -2.85
N THR A 79 15.09 6.54 -2.33
CA THR A 79 15.49 7.77 -3.05
C THR A 79 16.99 7.82 -3.34
N ILE A 80 17.82 7.10 -2.58
CA ILE A 80 19.29 7.07 -2.72
C ILE A 80 19.74 5.84 -3.53
N ALA A 81 19.06 4.70 -3.39
CA ALA A 81 19.42 3.43 -4.03
C ALA A 81 18.78 3.25 -5.42
N GLY A 82 19.03 4.18 -6.34
CA GLY A 82 18.32 4.30 -7.63
C GLY A 82 18.56 3.23 -8.71
N ARG A 83 19.11 2.03 -8.44
CA ARG A 83 19.48 1.09 -9.54
C ARG A 83 19.31 -0.42 -9.37
N LEU A 84 19.25 -0.98 -8.17
CA LEU A 84 19.21 -2.45 -8.02
C LEU A 84 17.80 -3.02 -7.83
N VAL A 85 16.83 -2.15 -7.56
CA VAL A 85 15.46 -2.51 -7.27
C VAL A 85 14.61 -1.37 -7.81
N TYR A 86 13.68 -1.65 -8.71
CA TYR A 86 12.69 -0.66 -9.17
C TYR A 86 11.76 -0.33 -8.01
N PHE A 87 12.19 0.61 -7.17
CA PHE A 87 11.37 1.18 -6.13
C PHE A 87 10.37 2.13 -6.77
N PHE A 88 9.10 1.87 -6.56
CA PHE A 88 8.06 2.85 -6.85
C PHE A 88 7.23 3.05 -5.60
N SER A 89 6.91 4.32 -5.37
CA SER A 89 6.06 4.80 -4.29
C SER A 89 4.71 5.19 -4.88
N SER A 90 3.64 4.57 -4.41
CA SER A 90 2.28 4.97 -4.75
C SER A 90 1.52 5.35 -3.48
N ILE A 91 0.57 6.28 -3.63
CA ILE A 91 -0.37 6.63 -2.58
C ILE A 91 -1.72 6.04 -2.97
N ALA A 92 -2.28 5.20 -2.11
CA ALA A 92 -3.68 4.83 -2.20
C ALA A 92 -4.53 5.84 -1.42
N ASN A 93 -5.64 6.29 -2.01
CA ASN A 93 -6.70 6.97 -1.27
C ASN A 93 -7.88 6.00 -1.14
N TYR A 94 -8.15 5.54 0.08
CA TYR A 94 -9.36 4.77 0.38
C TYR A 94 -10.47 5.71 0.85
N ASP A 95 -11.60 5.72 0.16
CA ASP A 95 -12.81 6.41 0.58
C ASP A 95 -13.80 5.38 1.17
N PRO A 96 -14.11 5.44 2.48
CA PRO A 96 -15.05 4.53 3.13
C PRO A 96 -16.43 4.50 2.47
N SER A 97 -16.82 5.61 1.83
CA SER A 97 -18.14 5.82 1.23
C SER A 97 -18.26 5.21 -0.17
N SER A 98 -17.15 5.03 -0.89
CA SER A 98 -17.16 4.56 -2.29
C SER A 98 -16.58 3.16 -2.50
N HIS A 99 -16.03 2.53 -1.45
CA HIS A 99 -15.41 1.18 -1.50
C HIS A 99 -14.45 0.93 -2.67
N SER A 100 -13.99 1.99 -3.33
CA SER A 100 -13.20 1.95 -4.54
C SER A 100 -11.85 2.57 -4.24
N LEU A 101 -10.78 1.90 -4.68
CA LEU A 101 -9.43 2.34 -4.41
C LEU A 101 -8.66 2.44 -5.71
N LYS A 102 -8.07 3.62 -5.94
CA LYS A 102 -7.15 3.86 -7.03
C LYS A 102 -5.76 4.13 -6.45
N LEU A 103 -4.78 3.37 -6.93
CA LEU A 103 -3.37 3.63 -6.68
C LEU A 103 -2.91 4.68 -7.69
N ALA A 104 -2.42 5.81 -7.20
CA ALA A 104 -1.83 6.87 -8.03
C ALA A 104 -0.48 6.45 -8.62
#